data_AF-A0A2T0H0A1-F1
#
_entry.id   AF-A0A2T0H0A1-F1
#
_cell.length_a   1.000
_cell.length_b   1.000
_cell.length_c   1.000
_cell.angle_alpha   90.00
_cell.angle_beta   90.00
_cell.angle_gamma   90.00
#
_symmetry.space_group_name_H-M   'P 1'
#
loop_
_entity.id
_entity.type
_entity.pdbx_description
1 polymer ?
#
loop_
_entity_poly.entity_id
_entity_poly.type
_entity_poly.pdbx_seq_one_letter_code
_entity_poly.pdbx_strand_id
1 'polypeptide(L)'
;MQFIGGPAYFRDRGFATHDGAALALGCSLVGSRSTGVVRLASGDPLSKPAVRFDYFGDPDDMAAMITGIERAREVVASSAMGGLVGGEIHPGPGTRTRTELEQEIRRGVDHTYHPSCTARIGSETDGVVDASLRVHGIAGLRVADASVLPTIPHGNTHAPTVMVGEKASDLIRAGR
;
A
#
# COMPACT_ATOMS: atom_id res chain seq x y z
N MET A 1 -5.00 10.15 0.87
CA MET A 1 -5.57 9.34 -0.23
C MET A 1 -4.82 9.66 -1.51
N GLN A 2 -4.43 8.65 -2.28
CA GLN A 2 -3.88 8.77 -3.63
C GLN A 2 -4.86 8.15 -4.62
N PHE A 3 -5.21 8.85 -5.68
CA PHE A 3 -6.01 8.30 -6.78
C PHE A 3 -5.10 7.84 -7.91
N ILE A 4 -5.31 6.61 -8.39
CA ILE A 4 -4.52 5.99 -9.46
C ILE A 4 -5.50 5.55 -10.53
N GLY A 5 -5.38 6.07 -11.75
CA GLY A 5 -6.39 5.80 -12.77
C GLY A 5 -5.92 6.03 -14.19
N GLY A 6 -6.71 5.53 -15.14
CA GLY A 6 -6.44 5.61 -16.57
C GLY A 6 -7.55 4.95 -17.40
N PRO A 7 -7.53 5.13 -18.74
CA PRO A 7 -8.56 4.62 -19.65
C PRO A 7 -8.39 3.10 -19.87
N ALA A 8 -8.62 2.33 -18.82
CA ALA A 8 -8.62 0.88 -18.84
C ALA A 8 -9.64 0.34 -17.85
N TYR A 9 -10.18 -0.83 -18.14
CA TYR A 9 -10.88 -1.62 -17.12
C TYR A 9 -9.83 -2.31 -16.25
N PHE A 10 -9.77 -1.96 -14.97
CA PHE A 10 -8.82 -2.55 -14.02
C PHE A 10 -9.57 -3.12 -12.82
N ARG A 11 -9.74 -4.44 -12.79
CA ARG A 11 -10.30 -5.21 -11.67
C ARG A 11 -9.61 -6.56 -11.58
N ASP A 12 -9.58 -7.14 -10.39
CA ASP A 12 -8.93 -8.42 -10.10
C ASP A 12 -7.48 -8.46 -10.65
N ARG A 13 -6.67 -7.46 -10.27
CA ARG A 13 -5.28 -7.30 -10.74
C ARG A 13 -5.13 -7.23 -12.27
N GLY A 14 -6.19 -6.84 -12.97
CA GLY A 14 -6.22 -6.73 -14.44
C GLY A 14 -6.65 -8.01 -15.16
N PHE A 15 -7.04 -9.07 -14.44
CA PHE A 15 -7.51 -10.32 -15.06
C PHE A 15 -8.99 -10.31 -15.41
N ALA A 16 -9.80 -9.46 -14.76
CA ALA A 16 -11.20 -9.34 -15.11
C ALA A 16 -11.38 -8.60 -16.43
N THR A 17 -12.34 -9.04 -17.25
CA THR A 17 -12.67 -8.42 -18.53
C THR A 17 -13.95 -7.58 -18.44
N HIS A 18 -14.09 -6.62 -19.35
CA HIS A 18 -15.30 -5.83 -19.54
C HIS A 18 -15.51 -5.59 -21.04
N ASP A 19 -16.76 -5.74 -21.49
CA ASP A 19 -17.12 -5.46 -22.88
C ASP A 19 -17.25 -3.96 -23.08
N GLY A 20 -16.22 -3.34 -23.65
CA GLY A 20 -16.19 -1.93 -24.00
C GLY A 20 -15.07 -1.14 -23.33
N ALA A 21 -15.02 0.16 -23.66
CA ALA A 21 -14.07 1.09 -23.06
C ALA A 21 -14.46 1.41 -21.61
N ALA A 22 -13.47 1.53 -20.73
CA ALA A 22 -13.68 1.89 -19.33
C ALA A 22 -12.60 2.85 -18.84
N LEU A 23 -12.95 3.60 -17.79
CA LEU A 23 -12.05 4.40 -16.99
C LEU A 23 -11.97 3.79 -15.59
N ALA A 24 -10.77 3.49 -15.12
CA ALA A 24 -10.54 3.07 -13.75
C ALA A 24 -10.01 4.26 -12.92
N LEU A 25 -10.53 4.41 -11.71
CA LEU A 25 -10.02 5.34 -10.70
C LEU A 25 -9.92 4.59 -9.36
N GLY A 26 -8.75 4.02 -9.10
CA GLY A 26 -8.43 3.30 -7.87
C GLY A 26 -8.10 4.25 -6.73
N CYS A 27 -8.54 3.89 -5.53
CA CYS A 27 -8.23 4.57 -4.27
C CYS A 27 -7.09 3.82 -3.56
N SER A 28 -5.95 4.47 -3.36
CA SER A 28 -4.83 3.94 -2.57
C SER A 28 -4.68 4.74 -1.28
N LEU A 29 -4.85 4.07 -0.14
CA LEU A 29 -4.66 4.68 1.16
C LEU A 29 -3.17 4.87 1.44
N VAL A 30 -2.70 6.11 1.30
CA VAL A 30 -1.38 6.54 1.77
C VAL A 30 -1.44 6.92 3.24
N GLY A 31 -0.42 6.52 4.02
CA GLY A 31 -0.39 6.77 5.47
C GLY A 31 -1.37 5.90 6.26
N SER A 32 -1.57 4.64 5.85
CA SER A 32 -2.37 3.67 6.61
C SER A 32 -1.81 3.50 8.03
N ARG A 33 -2.72 3.41 9.00
CA ARG A 33 -2.39 3.16 10.41
C ARG A 33 -2.37 1.67 10.74
N SER A 34 -3.13 0.88 10.00
CA SER A 34 -3.10 -0.57 10.10
C SER A 34 -1.70 -1.09 9.78
N THR A 35 -1.23 -2.03 10.59
CA THR A 35 0.07 -2.68 10.40
C THR A 35 -0.12 -4.18 10.40
N GLY A 36 0.66 -4.86 9.56
CA GLY A 36 0.64 -6.30 9.43
C GLY A 36 1.86 -6.98 10.04
N VAL A 37 1.97 -8.28 9.82
CA VAL A 37 3.09 -9.11 10.25
C VAL A 37 3.56 -10.03 9.14
N VAL A 38 4.87 -10.27 9.11
CA VAL A 38 5.51 -11.33 8.33
C VAL A 38 6.17 -12.27 9.33
N ARG A 39 5.86 -13.57 9.25
CA ARG A 39 6.39 -14.60 10.15
C ARG A 39 6.86 -15.82 9.38
N LEU A 40 7.76 -16.59 10.00
CA LEU A 40 8.08 -17.93 9.53
C LEU A 40 6.82 -18.80 9.60
N ALA A 41 6.51 -19.50 8.50
CA ALA A 41 5.43 -20.49 8.48
C ALA A 41 5.91 -21.88 8.94
N SER A 42 7.22 -22.14 8.82
CA SER A 42 7.87 -23.39 9.16
C SER A 42 9.36 -23.13 9.48
N GLY A 43 10.10 -24.18 9.86
CA GLY A 43 11.56 -24.13 9.99
C GLY A 43 12.33 -24.31 8.67
N ASP A 44 11.64 -24.55 7.55
CA ASP A 44 12.27 -24.69 6.24
C ASP A 44 12.46 -23.29 5.60
N PRO A 45 13.70 -22.86 5.30
CA PRO A 45 13.96 -21.54 4.74
C PRO A 45 13.43 -21.35 3.31
N LEU A 46 13.05 -22.42 2.60
CA LEU A 46 12.46 -22.34 1.25
C LEU A 46 10.93 -22.20 1.27
N SER A 47 10.31 -22.42 2.43
CA SER A 47 8.87 -22.24 2.60
C SER A 47 8.50 -20.76 2.50
N LYS A 48 7.38 -20.46 1.83
CA LYS A 48 6.85 -19.09 1.79
C LYS A 48 6.55 -18.59 3.21
N PRO A 49 6.82 -17.32 3.53
CA PRO A 49 6.48 -16.78 4.84
C PRO A 49 4.96 -16.68 5.02
N ALA A 50 4.51 -16.70 6.28
CA ALA A 50 3.15 -16.35 6.64
C ALA A 50 3.03 -14.82 6.69
N VAL A 51 2.27 -14.25 5.76
CA VAL A 51 2.06 -12.80 5.65
C VAL A 51 0.61 -12.49 6.01
N ARG A 52 0.43 -11.54 6.93
CA ARG A 52 -0.88 -11.00 7.28
C ARG A 52 -0.81 -9.49 7.25
N PHE A 53 -1.61 -8.87 6.37
CA PHE A 53 -1.61 -7.41 6.20
C PHE A 53 -2.42 -6.69 7.29
N ASP A 54 -3.40 -7.37 7.89
CA ASP A 54 -4.33 -6.78 8.88
C ASP A 54 -4.99 -5.48 8.37
N TYR A 55 -5.40 -5.47 7.08
CA TYR A 55 -6.10 -4.33 6.48
C TYR A 55 -7.29 -3.91 7.33
N PHE A 56 -7.42 -2.61 7.56
CA PHE A 56 -8.51 -2.02 8.34
C PHE A 56 -8.55 -2.50 9.79
N GLY A 57 -7.40 -2.90 10.36
CA GLY A 57 -7.25 -3.11 11.79
C GLY A 57 -7.45 -1.81 12.58
N ASP A 58 -7.07 -0.68 11.99
CA ASP A 58 -7.48 0.65 12.47
C ASP A 58 -8.77 1.11 11.73
N PRO A 59 -9.85 1.47 12.46
CA PRO A 59 -11.11 1.88 11.84
C PRO A 59 -10.98 3.18 11.01
N ASP A 60 -10.00 4.04 11.28
CA ASP A 60 -9.79 5.27 10.52
C ASP A 60 -9.35 4.98 9.08
N ASP A 61 -8.67 3.85 8.84
CA ASP A 61 -8.28 3.45 7.48
C ASP A 61 -9.50 3.10 6.62
N MET A 62 -10.50 2.42 7.19
CA MET A 62 -11.75 2.12 6.49
C MET A 62 -12.55 3.41 6.23
N ALA A 63 -12.65 4.29 7.24
CA ALA A 63 -13.33 5.57 7.09
C ALA A 63 -12.67 6.43 5.99
N ALA A 64 -11.34 6.44 5.91
CA ALA A 64 -10.58 7.12 4.87
C ALA A 64 -10.81 6.51 3.48
N MET A 65 -10.87 5.18 3.36
CA MET A 65 -11.18 4.52 2.09
C MET A 65 -12.58 4.82 1.57
N ILE A 66 -13.60 4.75 2.43
CA ILE A 66 -14.98 5.11 2.06
C ILE A 66 -15.03 6.56 1.57
N THR A 67 -14.40 7.47 2.32
CA THR A 67 -14.30 8.89 1.93
C THR A 67 -13.58 9.06 0.60
N GLY A 68 -12.53 8.28 0.35
CA GLY A 68 -11.83 8.26 -0.94
C GLY A 68 -12.74 7.91 -2.10
N ILE A 69 -13.57 6.87 -1.97
CA ILE A 69 -14.53 6.46 -3.01
C ILE A 69 -15.61 7.53 -3.23
N GLU A 70 -16.13 8.14 -2.16
CA GLU A 70 -17.08 9.25 -2.27
C GLU A 70 -16.47 10.42 -3.07
N ARG A 71 -15.22 10.80 -2.78
CA ARG A 71 -14.50 11.84 -3.54
C ARG A 71 -14.22 11.42 -4.99
N ALA A 72 -13.89 10.16 -5.24
CA ALA A 72 -13.74 9.65 -6.61
C ALA A 72 -15.03 9.81 -7.41
N ARG A 73 -16.18 9.49 -6.80
CA ARG A 73 -17.51 9.69 -7.41
C ARG A 73 -17.81 11.15 -7.69
N GLU A 74 -17.48 12.06 -6.78
CA GLU A 74 -17.62 13.51 -6.98
C GLU A 74 -16.79 14.01 -8.18
N VAL A 75 -15.53 13.55 -8.30
CA VAL A 75 -14.66 13.90 -9.43
C VAL A 75 -15.23 13.41 -10.75
N VAL A 76 -15.67 12.15 -10.80
CA VAL A 76 -16.27 11.53 -12.01
C VAL A 76 -17.61 12.17 -12.38
N ALA A 77 -18.39 12.65 -11.41
CA ALA A 77 -19.64 13.35 -11.63
C ALA A 77 -19.47 14.84 -12.03
N SER A 78 -18.25 15.36 -12.01
CA SER A 78 -17.99 16.77 -12.35
C SER A 78 -18.27 17.06 -13.83
N SER A 79 -18.56 18.32 -14.15
CA SER A 79 -18.83 18.76 -15.53
C SER A 79 -17.66 18.51 -16.48
N ALA A 80 -16.41 18.54 -15.98
CA ALA A 80 -15.21 18.26 -16.77
C ALA A 80 -15.16 16.80 -17.28
N MET A 81 -15.83 15.88 -16.60
CA MET A 81 -15.95 14.49 -16.99
C MET A 81 -17.19 14.22 -17.85
N GLY A 82 -18.06 15.22 -18.01
CA GLY A 82 -19.32 15.10 -18.75
C GLY A 82 -19.11 14.61 -20.17
N GLY A 83 -19.83 13.54 -20.55
CA GLY A 83 -19.73 12.93 -21.88
C GLY A 83 -18.51 12.04 -22.12
N LEU A 84 -17.55 11.98 -21.18
CA LEU A 84 -16.37 11.11 -21.26
C LEU A 84 -16.58 9.78 -20.52
N VAL A 85 -17.48 9.75 -19.55
CA VAL A 85 -17.75 8.60 -18.69
C VAL A 85 -19.21 8.19 -18.76
N GLY A 86 -19.44 6.87 -18.73
CA GLY A 86 -20.77 6.28 -18.59
C GLY A 86 -21.15 6.07 -17.12
N GLY A 87 -22.06 5.12 -16.88
CA GLY A 87 -22.41 4.71 -15.53
C GLY A 87 -21.25 4.03 -14.77
N GLU A 88 -21.27 4.15 -13.45
CA GLU A 88 -20.30 3.46 -12.58
C GLU A 88 -20.44 1.94 -12.74
N ILE A 89 -19.36 1.26 -13.13
CA ILE A 89 -19.34 -0.20 -13.29
C ILE A 89 -19.15 -0.87 -11.91
N HIS A 90 -18.19 -0.38 -11.13
CA HIS A 90 -17.87 -0.90 -9.80
C HIS A 90 -17.54 0.24 -8.82
N PRO A 91 -17.99 0.18 -7.56
CA PRO A 91 -18.87 -0.85 -6.98
C PRO A 91 -20.29 -0.86 -7.57
N GLY A 92 -20.63 0.16 -8.36
CA GLY A 92 -21.84 0.22 -9.16
C GLY A 92 -22.94 1.09 -8.53
N PRO A 93 -23.98 1.45 -9.30
CA PRO A 93 -24.99 2.43 -8.89
C PRO A 93 -25.91 1.97 -7.74
N GLY A 94 -25.87 0.68 -7.41
CA GLY A 94 -26.60 0.10 -6.28
C GLY A 94 -25.93 0.33 -4.93
N THR A 95 -24.62 0.62 -4.88
CA THR A 95 -23.86 0.81 -3.64
C THR A 95 -23.91 2.28 -3.22
N ARG A 96 -24.83 2.64 -2.33
CA ARG A 96 -25.16 4.05 -2.02
C ARG A 96 -24.85 4.46 -0.60
N THR A 97 -24.88 3.52 0.33
CA THR A 97 -24.62 3.77 1.74
C THR A 97 -23.16 3.50 2.08
N ARG A 98 -22.65 4.14 3.15
CA ARG A 98 -21.30 3.86 3.65
C ARG A 98 -21.13 2.40 4.10
N THR A 99 -22.19 1.78 4.62
CA THR A 99 -22.18 0.35 5.00
C THR A 99 -22.04 -0.56 3.79
N GLU A 100 -22.76 -0.29 2.69
CA GLU A 100 -22.59 -1.04 1.44
C GLU A 100 -21.20 -0.82 0.84
N LEU A 101 -20.69 0.42 0.89
CA LEU A 101 -19.31 0.72 0.46
C LEU A 101 -18.28 -0.06 1.29
N GLU A 102 -18.43 -0.10 2.61
CA GLU A 102 -17.55 -0.88 3.48
C GLU A 102 -17.55 -2.36 3.09
N GLN A 103 -18.72 -2.94 2.83
CA GLN A 103 -18.83 -4.34 2.42
C GLN A 103 -18.10 -4.59 1.10
N GLU A 104 -18.23 -3.69 0.12
CA GLU A 104 -17.52 -3.81 -1.16
C GLU A 104 -16.01 -3.60 -1.02
N ILE A 105 -15.57 -2.68 -0.15
CA ILE A 105 -14.15 -2.51 0.16
C ILE A 105 -13.61 -3.81 0.79
N ARG A 106 -14.30 -4.40 1.77
CA ARG A 106 -13.85 -5.65 2.42
C ARG A 106 -13.77 -6.82 1.44
N ARG A 107 -14.65 -6.88 0.44
CA ARG A 107 -14.64 -7.91 -0.60
C ARG A 107 -13.55 -7.71 -1.64
N GLY A 108 -13.22 -6.46 -1.96
CA GLY A 108 -12.40 -6.10 -3.12
C GLY A 108 -11.05 -5.45 -2.81
N VAL A 109 -10.71 -5.21 -1.53
CA VAL A 109 -9.43 -4.59 -1.17
C VAL A 109 -8.26 -5.45 -1.64
N ASP A 110 -7.24 -4.79 -2.19
CA ASP A 110 -5.96 -5.39 -2.55
C ASP A 110 -4.85 -4.36 -2.27
N HIS A 111 -3.58 -4.76 -2.37
CA HIS A 111 -2.45 -3.85 -2.21
C HIS A 111 -1.98 -3.22 -3.52
N THR A 112 -1.42 -2.01 -3.42
CA THR A 112 -0.68 -1.36 -4.50
C THR A 112 0.80 -1.78 -4.59
N TYR A 113 1.14 -2.94 -4.01
CA TYR A 113 2.47 -3.58 -4.10
C TYR A 113 3.60 -2.84 -3.37
N HIS A 114 3.28 -2.20 -2.24
CA HIS A 114 4.24 -1.43 -1.45
C HIS A 114 4.44 -1.94 0.00
N PRO A 115 4.63 -3.25 0.26
CA PRO A 115 4.98 -3.71 1.60
C PRO A 115 6.35 -3.14 2.04
N SER A 116 6.44 -2.68 3.29
CA SER A 116 7.62 -2.02 3.85
C SER A 116 7.67 -2.16 5.38
N CYS A 117 8.68 -1.56 6.02
CA CYS A 117 8.74 -1.33 7.47
C CYS A 117 8.94 -2.55 8.39
N THR A 118 9.10 -3.77 7.84
CA THR A 118 9.23 -5.00 8.63
C THR A 118 10.55 -5.13 9.41
N ALA A 119 11.59 -4.38 9.03
CA ALA A 119 12.88 -4.30 9.72
C ALA A 119 13.25 -2.83 9.98
N ARG A 120 12.27 -2.05 10.46
CA ARG A 120 12.35 -0.59 10.55
C ARG A 120 13.57 -0.08 11.32
N ILE A 121 14.07 1.08 10.90
CA ILE A 121 14.97 1.92 11.69
C ILE A 121 14.25 2.33 12.97
N GLY A 122 14.92 2.17 14.12
CA GLY A 122 14.39 2.54 15.43
C GLY A 122 15.38 2.30 16.56
N SER A 123 14.93 2.50 17.81
CA SER A 123 15.71 2.10 18.99
C SER A 123 15.81 0.57 19.09
N GLU A 124 16.70 0.05 19.94
CA GLU A 124 16.81 -1.41 20.17
C GLU A 124 15.51 -2.06 20.63
N THR A 125 14.62 -1.30 21.27
CA THR A 125 13.32 -1.79 21.77
C THR A 125 12.19 -1.69 20.75
N ASP A 126 12.36 -0.93 19.67
CA ASP A 126 11.29 -0.58 18.74
C ASP A 126 11.71 -0.69 17.26
N GLY A 127 12.96 -1.03 16.95
CA GLY A 127 13.48 -1.16 15.60
C GLY A 127 14.35 -2.41 15.45
N VAL A 128 14.59 -2.80 14.20
CA VAL A 128 15.50 -3.91 13.88
C VAL A 128 16.89 -3.38 13.54
N VAL A 129 16.96 -2.19 12.97
CA VAL A 129 18.22 -1.52 12.62
C VAL A 129 18.33 -0.13 13.26
N ASP A 130 19.56 0.33 13.46
CA ASP A 130 19.85 1.70 13.88
C ASP A 130 19.77 2.70 12.70
N ALA A 131 20.01 3.99 12.98
CA ALA A 131 20.02 5.05 11.96
C ALA A 131 21.15 4.91 10.91
N SER A 132 22.13 4.03 11.15
CA SER A 132 23.16 3.64 10.19
C SER A 132 22.84 2.31 9.50
N LEU A 133 21.61 1.81 9.63
CA LEU A 133 21.12 0.56 9.02
C LEU A 133 21.79 -0.71 9.57
N ARG A 134 22.45 -0.63 10.73
CA ARG A 134 23.11 -1.79 11.36
C ARG A 134 22.09 -2.55 12.19
N VAL A 135 22.11 -3.88 12.08
CA VAL A 135 21.21 -4.74 12.86
C VAL A 135 21.62 -4.69 14.34
N HIS A 136 20.65 -4.39 15.20
CA HIS A 136 20.89 -4.35 16.65
C HIS A 136 21.38 -5.71 17.17
N GLY A 137 22.43 -5.69 17.99
CA GLY A 137 23.01 -6.91 18.58
C GLY A 137 23.86 -7.78 17.64
N ILE A 138 24.03 -7.43 16.36
CA ILE A 138 24.81 -8.21 15.39
C ILE A 138 25.86 -7.33 14.70
N ALA A 139 27.14 -7.62 14.96
CA ALA A 139 28.24 -6.92 14.31
C ALA A 139 28.36 -7.28 12.82
N GLY A 140 28.68 -6.30 11.97
CA GLY A 140 28.96 -6.52 10.55
C GLY A 140 27.74 -6.82 9.67
N LEU A 141 26.52 -6.69 10.19
CA LEU A 141 25.28 -6.94 9.43
C LEU A 141 24.43 -5.67 9.26
N ARG A 142 23.89 -5.48 8.06
CA ARG A 142 22.96 -4.38 7.70
C ARG A 142 21.79 -4.87 6.88
N VAL A 143 20.72 -4.07 6.87
CA VAL A 143 19.59 -4.22 5.95
C VAL A 143 19.43 -2.93 5.16
N ALA A 144 19.24 -3.02 3.84
CA ALA A 144 19.15 -1.84 2.97
C ALA A 144 18.11 -2.07 1.86
N ASP A 145 16.84 -2.11 2.26
CA ASP A 145 15.69 -2.24 1.36
C ASP A 145 14.45 -1.51 1.93
N ALA A 146 13.25 -1.73 1.38
CA ALA A 146 12.02 -1.10 1.86
C ALA A 146 11.64 -1.47 3.31
N SER A 147 12.16 -2.56 3.86
CA SER A 147 11.85 -3.01 5.21
C SER A 147 12.35 -2.06 6.29
N VAL A 148 13.39 -1.26 6.00
CA VAL A 148 14.00 -0.35 6.99
C VAL A 148 13.27 0.98 7.14
N LEU A 149 12.32 1.28 6.24
CA LEU A 149 11.53 2.50 6.33
C LEU A 149 10.79 2.55 7.69
N PRO A 150 10.95 3.60 8.51
CA PRO A 150 10.29 3.71 9.82
C PRO A 150 8.77 3.59 9.74
N THR A 151 8.20 4.25 8.74
CA THR A 151 6.79 4.27 8.39
C THR A 151 6.64 4.23 6.87
N ILE A 152 5.49 3.75 6.39
CA ILE A 152 5.24 3.76 4.94
C ILE A 152 5.17 5.21 4.45
N PRO A 153 5.93 5.58 3.39
CA PRO A 153 5.92 6.94 2.88
C PRO A 153 4.55 7.28 2.26
N HIS A 154 4.25 8.57 2.18
CA HIS A 154 3.05 9.05 1.49
C HIS A 154 3.25 9.04 -0.04
N GLY A 155 3.30 7.85 -0.62
CA GLY A 155 3.49 7.62 -2.04
C GLY A 155 4.10 6.25 -2.34
N ASN A 156 4.54 6.05 -3.58
CA ASN A 156 5.15 4.80 -4.02
C ASN A 156 6.52 4.59 -3.36
N THR A 157 6.85 3.36 -2.98
CA THR A 157 8.05 3.05 -2.19
C THR A 157 9.34 2.95 -3.00
N HIS A 158 9.27 2.87 -4.32
CA HIS A 158 10.45 2.67 -5.18
C HIS A 158 11.56 3.72 -4.95
N ALA A 159 11.24 5.02 -5.08
CA ALA A 159 12.23 6.08 -4.92
C ALA A 159 12.81 6.14 -3.50
N PRO A 160 12.00 6.06 -2.42
CA PRO A 160 12.51 5.90 -1.06
C PRO A 160 13.45 4.71 -0.88
N THR A 161 13.14 3.55 -1.47
CA THR A 161 13.99 2.36 -1.39
C THR A 161 15.31 2.53 -2.13
N VAL A 162 15.32 3.17 -3.31
CA VAL A 162 16.57 3.52 -4.02
C VAL A 162 17.43 4.44 -3.15
N MET A 163 16.82 5.45 -2.52
CA MET A 163 17.56 6.37 -1.63
C MET A 163 18.17 5.64 -0.42
N VAL A 164 17.46 4.68 0.17
CA VAL A 164 18.03 3.81 1.23
C VAL A 164 19.27 3.07 0.72
N GLY A 165 19.22 2.51 -0.49
CA GLY A 165 20.37 1.84 -1.10
C GLY A 165 21.58 2.77 -1.30
N GLU A 166 21.36 3.97 -1.87
CA GLU A 166 22.39 4.99 -2.04
C GLU A 166 23.01 5.40 -0.69
N LYS A 167 22.16 5.63 0.32
CA LYS A 167 22.63 6.00 1.65
C LYS A 167 23.42 4.88 2.33
N ALA A 168 22.99 3.63 2.16
CA ALA A 168 23.70 2.46 2.67
C ALA A 168 25.10 2.34 2.05
N SER A 169 25.21 2.58 0.74
CA SER A 169 26.49 2.60 0.02
C SER A 169 27.46 3.61 0.63
N ASP A 170 27.01 4.85 0.88
CA ASP A 170 27.83 5.90 1.51
C ASP A 170 28.29 5.52 2.92
N LEU A 171 27.39 4.96 3.75
CA LEU A 171 27.70 4.53 5.11
C LEU A 171 28.77 3.42 5.12
N ILE A 172 28.61 2.42 4.25
CA ILE A 172 29.57 1.32 4.09
C ILE A 172 30.94 1.86 3.64
N ARG A 173 30.98 2.75 2.64
CA ARG A 173 32.23 3.37 2.16
C ARG A 173 32.93 4.21 3.22
N ALA A 174 32.17 4.86 4.09
CA ALA A 174 32.72 5.64 5.19
C ALA A 174 33.21 4.78 6.38
N GLY A 175 33.03 3.45 6.33
CA GLY A 175 33.35 2.55 7.44
C GLY A 175 32.46 2.78 8.68
N ARG A 176 31.24 3.30 8.48
CA ARG A 176 30.32 3.69 9.56
C ARG A 176 29.13 2.78 9.63
#